data_AF-A0A7V6NH14-F1
#
_entry.id   AF-A0A7V6NH14-F1
#
_cell.length_a   1.000
_cell.length_b   1.000
_cell.length_c   1.000
_cell.angle_alpha   90.00
_cell.angle_beta   90.00
_cell.angle_gamma   90.00
#
_symmetry.space_group_name_H-M   'P 1'
#
loop_
_entity.id
_entity.type
_entity.pdbx_description
1 polymer ?
#
loop_
_entity_poly.entity_id
_entity_poly.type
_entity_poly.pdbx_seq_one_letter_code
_entity_poly.pdbx_strand_id
1 'polypeptide(L)'
;KVLLKAAFWSKHADTSMNDRQKKLLNKLLNGFVGKLTSSKWAKIAKCSKDTAIRDINDLIEKDILQKEAAGGRSTSYELKPIAFL
;
A
#
# COMPACT_ATOMS: atom_id res chain seq x y z
N LYS A 1 0.29 -0.52 16.96
CA LYS A 1 1.29 -0.12 15.93
C LYS A 1 2.36 -1.19 15.69
N VAL A 2 3.12 -1.62 16.71
CA VAL A 2 4.15 -2.66 16.53
C VAL A 2 3.55 -4.03 16.19
N LEU A 3 2.51 -4.48 16.91
CA LEU A 3 1.86 -5.78 16.68
C LEU A 3 1.24 -5.91 15.28
N LEU A 4 0.51 -4.89 14.82
CA LEU A 4 -0.08 -4.85 13.47
C LEU A 4 0.99 -4.94 12.38
N LYS A 5 2.10 -4.22 12.55
CA LYS A 5 3.22 -4.25 11.60
C LYS A 5 3.90 -5.62 11.60
N ALA A 6 4.13 -6.21 12.77
CA ALA A 6 4.72 -7.54 12.88
C ALA A 6 3.83 -8.60 12.23
N ALA A 7 2.52 -8.58 12.52
CA ALA A 7 1.57 -9.51 11.94
C ALA A 7 1.45 -9.34 10.41
N PHE A 8 1.48 -8.10 9.90
CA PHE A 8 1.53 -7.83 8.46
C PHE A 8 2.75 -8.50 7.81
N TRP A 9 3.96 -8.26 8.33
CA TRP A 9 5.17 -8.82 7.73
C TRP A 9 5.26 -10.33 7.90
N SER A 10 4.73 -10.89 8.99
CA SER A 10 4.61 -12.34 9.17
C SER A 10 3.66 -12.96 8.14
N LYS A 11 2.49 -12.36 7.91
CA LYS A 11 1.51 -12.84 6.92
C LYS A 11 2.05 -12.81 5.49
N HIS A 12 2.89 -11.83 5.18
CA HIS A 12 3.40 -11.58 3.83
C HIS A 12 4.87 -11.94 3.66
N ALA A 13 5.42 -12.82 4.52
CA ALA A 13 6.84 -13.18 4.51
C ALA A 13 7.32 -13.75 3.16
N ASP A 14 6.50 -14.60 2.54
CA ASP A 14 6.80 -15.26 1.25
C ASP A 14 6.31 -14.45 0.04
N THR A 15 5.73 -13.26 0.27
CA THR A 15 5.24 -12.42 -0.82
C THR A 15 6.37 -11.58 -1.39
N SER A 16 6.74 -11.82 -2.64
CA SER A 16 7.73 -11.00 -3.34
C SER A 16 7.24 -9.55 -3.49
N MET A 17 8.05 -8.58 -3.03
CA MET A 17 7.76 -7.16 -3.12
C MET A 17 9.04 -6.38 -3.46
N ASN A 18 8.91 -5.38 -4.32
CA ASN A 18 10.01 -4.48 -4.63
C ASN A 18 10.22 -3.43 -3.52
N ASP A 19 11.37 -2.73 -3.58
CA ASP A 19 11.75 -1.78 -2.54
C ASP A 19 10.80 -0.58 -2.42
N ARG A 20 10.20 -0.13 -3.54
CA ARG A 20 9.22 0.97 -3.54
C ARG A 20 7.95 0.54 -2.80
N GLN A 21 7.46 -0.67 -3.07
CA GLN A 21 6.32 -1.26 -2.38
C GLN A 21 6.58 -1.38 -0.88
N LYS A 22 7.70 -2.01 -0.49
CA LYS A 22 8.08 -2.15 0.93
C LYS A 22 8.18 -0.80 1.63
N LYS A 23 8.72 0.22 0.96
CA LYS A 23 8.81 1.59 1.48
C LYS A 23 7.43 2.20 1.75
N LEU A 24 6.49 2.09 0.81
CA LEU A 24 5.16 2.66 0.94
C LEU A 24 4.30 1.89 1.96
N LEU A 25 4.38 0.56 1.99
CA LEU A 25 3.72 -0.28 3.00
C LEU A 25 4.21 0.06 4.41
N ASN A 26 5.53 0.23 4.60
CA ASN A 26 6.06 0.68 5.89
C ASN A 26 5.51 2.05 6.32
N LYS A 27 5.33 2.98 5.38
CA LYS A 27 4.72 4.29 5.68
C LYS A 27 3.25 4.17 6.08
N LEU A 28 2.48 3.33 5.39
CA LEU A 28 1.08 3.05 5.75
C LEU A 28 0.98 2.43 7.15
N LEU A 29 1.78 1.41 7.44
CA LEU A 29 1.79 0.70 8.73
C LEU A 29 2.25 1.58 9.92
N ASN A 30 3.04 2.63 9.67
CA ASN A 30 3.49 3.56 10.70
C ASN A 30 2.48 4.69 11.00
N GLY A 31 1.40 4.79 10.22
CA GLY A 31 0.42 5.88 10.28
C GLY A 31 0.71 6.92 9.19
N PHE A 32 0.04 6.76 8.05
CA PHE A 32 0.14 7.67 6.91
C PHE A 32 -0.90 8.78 7.01
N VAL A 33 -0.47 10.04 6.84
CA VAL A 33 -1.38 11.20 6.91
C VAL A 33 -2.00 11.47 5.54
N GLY A 34 -3.34 11.47 5.51
CA GLY A 34 -4.15 11.67 4.32
C GLY A 34 -4.21 10.46 3.39
N LYS A 35 -4.77 10.63 2.20
CA LYS A 35 -5.00 9.54 1.24
C LYS A 35 -3.75 9.19 0.43
N LEU A 36 -3.52 7.90 0.20
CA LEU A 36 -2.49 7.43 -0.73
C LEU A 36 -3.08 7.38 -2.14
N THR A 37 -2.58 8.24 -3.02
CA THR A 37 -2.93 8.24 -4.45
C THR A 37 -1.71 7.83 -5.28
N SER A 38 -1.89 7.46 -6.55
CA SER A 38 -0.77 7.14 -7.45
C SER A 38 0.22 8.30 -7.59
N SER A 39 -0.26 9.54 -7.60
CA SER A 39 0.60 10.74 -7.61
C SER A 39 1.43 10.87 -6.31
N LYS A 40 0.85 10.54 -5.15
CA LYS A 40 1.57 10.58 -3.86
C LYS A 40 2.59 9.45 -3.76
N TRP A 41 2.24 8.27 -4.26
CA TRP A 41 3.17 7.14 -4.42
C TRP A 41 4.38 7.53 -5.28
N ALA A 42 4.14 8.03 -6.50
CA ALA A 42 5.18 8.45 -7.44
C ALA A 42 6.15 9.46 -6.81
N LYS A 43 5.62 10.48 -6.12
CA LYS A 43 6.43 11.49 -5.40
C LYS A 43 7.30 10.86 -4.30
N ILE A 44 6.75 9.97 -3.49
CA ILE A 44 7.47 9.34 -2.36
C ILE A 44 8.51 8.32 -2.85
N ALA A 45 8.15 7.54 -3.86
CA ALA A 45 8.97 6.48 -4.42
C ALA A 45 9.97 6.99 -5.46
N LYS A 46 9.89 8.27 -5.86
CA LYS A 46 10.71 8.89 -6.91
C LYS A 46 10.65 8.11 -8.23
N CYS A 47 9.44 7.74 -8.65
CA CYS A 47 9.18 7.03 -9.90
C CYS A 47 8.09 7.75 -10.72
N SER A 48 7.88 7.32 -11.97
CA SER A 48 6.79 7.85 -12.78
C SER A 48 5.43 7.43 -12.21
N LYS A 49 4.37 8.14 -12.62
CA LYS A 49 3.00 7.79 -12.24
C LYS A 49 2.61 6.40 -12.77
N ASP A 50 3.09 6.01 -13.95
CA ASP A 50 2.83 4.69 -14.53
C ASP A 50 3.52 3.58 -13.74
N THR A 51 4.77 3.79 -13.31
CA THR A 51 5.46 2.86 -12.42
C THR A 51 4.74 2.74 -11.08
N ALA A 52 4.25 3.85 -10.53
CA ALA A 52 3.46 3.84 -9.30
C ALA A 52 2.15 3.04 -9.46
N ILE A 53 1.44 3.19 -10.58
CA ILE A 53 0.22 2.44 -10.86
C ILE A 53 0.52 0.94 -10.96
N ARG A 54 1.61 0.54 -11.62
CA ARG A 54 2.03 -0.87 -11.67
C ARG A 54 2.35 -1.43 -10.28
N ASP A 55 3.11 -0.68 -9.47
CA ASP A 55 3.41 -1.07 -8.09
C ASP A 55 2.13 -1.27 -7.26
N ILE A 56 1.15 -0.37 -7.41
CA ILE A 56 -0.12 -0.40 -6.68
C ILE A 56 -0.99 -1.58 -7.15
N ASN A 57 -1.12 -1.79 -8.46
CA ASN A 57 -1.92 -2.87 -9.01
C ASN A 57 -1.36 -4.23 -8.62
N ASP A 58 -0.03 -4.41 -8.66
CA ASP A 58 0.61 -5.64 -8.19
C ASP A 58 0.31 -5.92 -6.70
N LEU A 59 0.25 -4.89 -5.85
CA LEU A 59 -0.17 -5.06 -4.45
C LEU A 59 -1.67 -5.30 -4.27
N ILE A 60 -2.52 -4.83 -5.19
CA ILE A 60 -3.95 -5.16 -5.20
C ILE A 60 -4.14 -6.62 -5.61
N GLU A 61 -3.44 -7.08 -6.64
CA GLU A 61 -3.46 -8.47 -7.09
C GLU A 61 -2.97 -9.44 -6.00
N LYS A 62 -2.02 -9.00 -5.17
CA LYS A 62 -1.52 -9.73 -3.99
C LYS A 62 -2.39 -9.61 -2.74
N ASP A 63 -3.56 -8.98 -2.85
CA ASP A 63 -4.50 -8.80 -1.75
C ASP A 63 -3.97 -7.98 -0.55
N ILE A 64 -2.98 -7.11 -0.81
CA ILE A 64 -2.33 -6.27 0.20
C ILE A 64 -2.94 -4.88 0.24
N LEU A 65 -3.28 -4.32 -0.93
CA LEU A 65 -3.94 -3.04 -1.05
C LEU A 65 -5.36 -3.21 -1.61
N GLN A 66 -6.22 -2.27 -1.29
CA GLN A 66 -7.52 -2.11 -1.92
C GLN A 66 -7.74 -0.65 -2.33
N LYS A 67 -8.66 -0.42 -3.29
CA LYS A 67 -9.18 0.92 -3.56
C LYS A 67 -10.09 1.33 -2.42
N GLU A 68 -9.96 2.56 -1.94
CA GLU A 68 -10.88 3.11 -0.96
C GLU A 68 -12.27 3.29 -1.62
N ALA A 69 -13.35 2.95 -0.90
CA ALA A 69 -14.71 3.00 -1.41
C ALA A 69 -15.26 4.43 -1.61
N ALA A 70 -14.60 5.45 -1.06
CA ALA A 70 -15.09 6.83 -1.06
C ALA A 70 -15.13 7.43 -2.49
N GLY A 71 -16.34 7.66 -3.01
CA GLY A 71 -16.65 8.15 -4.36
C GLY A 71 -16.34 9.63 -4.61
N GLY A 72 -15.06 10.01 -4.56
CA GLY A 72 -14.57 11.33 -4.98
C GLY A 72 -13.87 11.30 -6.35
N ARG A 73 -13.43 12.48 -6.84
CA ARG A 73 -12.72 12.63 -8.13
C ARG A 73 -11.32 11.98 -8.17
N SER A 74 -10.77 11.56 -7.02
CA SER A 74 -9.45 10.95 -6.93
C SER A 74 -9.50 9.56 -6.32
N THR A 75 -9.03 8.56 -7.06
CA THR A 75 -8.82 7.21 -6.53
C THR A 75 -7.71 7.22 -5.48
N SER A 76 -8.01 6.64 -4.32
CA SER A 76 -7.07 6.39 -3.23
C SER A 76 -7.00 4.91 -2.91
N TYR A 77 -5.90 4.53 -2.27
CA TYR A 77 -5.56 3.16 -1.94
C TYR A 77 -5.24 3.05 -0.46
N GLU A 78 -5.63 1.94 0.15
CA GLU A 78 -5.41 1.65 1.56
C GLU A 78 -4.98 0.20 1.75
N LEU A 79 -4.40 -0.10 2.91
CA LEU A 79 -4.12 -1.49 3.28
C LEU A 79 -5.45 -2.25 3.33
N LYS A 80 -5.51 -3.40 2.67
CA LYS A 80 -6.63 -4.30 2.86
C LYS A 80 -6.65 -4.72 4.33
N PRO A 81 -7.80 -4.64 5.03
CA PRO A 81 -7.90 -5.11 6.39
C PRO A 81 -7.39 -6.55 6.49
N ILE A 82 -6.40 -6.79 7.36
CA ILE A 82 -6.08 -8.15 7.74
C ILE A 82 -7.23 -8.58 8.65
N ALA A 83 -8.15 -9.38 8.09
CA ALA A 83 -9.12 -10.09 8.89
C ALA A 83 -8.34 -11.01 9.83
N PHE A 84 -8.20 -10.59 11.08
CA PHE A 84 -8.10 -11.53 12.18
C PHE A 84 -9.54 -11.97 12.45
N LEU A 85 -9.72 -13.27 12.66
CA LEU A 85 -10.99 -13.97 12.94
C LEU A 85 -12.03 -13.12 13.68
#